data_AF-A0A3E0UDN9-F1
#
_entry.id   AF-A0A3E0UDN9-F1
#
_cell.length_a   1.000
_cell.length_b   1.000
_cell.length_c   1.000
_cell.angle_alpha   90.00
_cell.angle_beta   90.00
_cell.angle_gamma   90.00
#
_symmetry.space_group_name_H-M   'P 1'
#
loop_
_entity.id
_entity.type
_entity.pdbx_description
1 polymer ?
#
loop_
_entity_poly.entity_id
_entity_poly.type
_entity_poly.pdbx_seq_one_letter_code
_entity_poly.pdbx_strand_id
1 'polypeptide(L)'
;MNEKEIELEKLKLNVEAWKTTVDVQKHFNDLEMKVRNFGLLIISAFISAIGVSLKSNYEVTLLESSIPVGSLIAFVAFFVWNLVFFVDVYWYHPLLKGAVLKGIAIEKEIQKDLPEIGLTQAIGESSSIKFLWWKELRSTTKAKIFYNGVSIALIVIAISLAFFTGNDQPISQQGDNRPKPHDTDKHIISLIKETKDLNRIIIELSTQQQDQCPKERCSTQDIQKEILKLNRNIEEHLDRHLILIKKVVKN
;
A
#
# COMPACT_ATOMS: atom_id res chain seq x y z
N MET A 1 -58.84 5.61 30.57
CA MET A 1 -57.44 5.81 30.95
C MET A 1 -57.36 7.09 31.77
N ASN A 2 -56.79 7.04 32.96
CA ASN A 2 -56.67 8.21 33.82
C ASN A 2 -55.46 9.07 33.40
N GLU A 3 -55.45 10.34 33.78
CA GLU A 3 -54.40 11.31 33.41
C GLU A 3 -52.97 10.82 33.74
N LYS A 4 -52.77 10.18 34.90
CA LYS A 4 -51.48 9.60 35.30
C LYS A 4 -51.04 8.42 34.43
N GLU A 5 -51.99 7.65 33.90
CA GLU A 5 -51.68 6.54 32.98
C GLU A 5 -51.18 7.11 31.64
N ILE A 6 -51.78 8.19 31.16
CA ILE A 6 -51.37 8.90 29.93
C ILE A 6 -49.96 9.48 30.10
N GLU A 7 -49.68 10.13 31.23
CA GLU A 7 -48.35 10.69 31.51
C GLU A 7 -47.28 9.60 31.59
N LEU A 8 -47.57 8.48 32.26
CA LEU A 8 -46.65 7.35 32.35
C LEU A 8 -46.39 6.72 30.99
N GLU A 9 -47.41 6.57 30.15
CA GLU A 9 -47.28 6.04 28.79
C GLU A 9 -46.41 6.97 27.92
N LYS A 10 -46.66 8.28 27.98
CA LYS A 10 -45.83 9.27 27.28
C LYS A 10 -44.37 9.24 27.73
N LEU A 11 -44.12 9.11 29.03
CA LEU A 11 -42.75 8.98 29.56
C LEU A 11 -42.06 7.71 29.03
N LYS A 12 -42.76 6.58 29.00
CA LYS A 12 -42.24 5.31 28.43
C LYS A 12 -41.87 5.47 26.95
N LEU A 13 -42.75 6.09 26.15
CA LEU A 13 -42.48 6.36 24.73
C LEU A 13 -41.27 7.28 24.54
N ASN A 14 -41.12 8.32 25.36
CA ASN A 14 -39.96 9.20 25.31
C ASN A 14 -38.66 8.47 25.68
N VAL A 15 -38.70 7.59 26.68
CA VAL A 15 -37.54 6.75 27.05
C VAL A 15 -37.18 5.77 25.92
N GLU A 16 -38.15 5.21 25.23
CA GLU A 16 -37.92 4.36 24.05
C GLU A 16 -37.30 5.13 22.88
N ALA A 17 -37.80 6.34 22.61
CA ALA A 17 -37.21 7.25 21.63
C ALA A 17 -35.78 7.66 22.00
N TRP A 18 -35.51 7.92 23.28
CA TRP A 18 -34.18 8.20 23.81
C TRP A 18 -33.23 7.01 23.58
N LYS A 19 -33.63 5.79 23.96
CA LYS A 19 -32.83 4.57 23.75
C LYS A 19 -32.46 4.39 22.28
N THR A 20 -33.45 4.50 21.40
CA THR A 20 -33.26 4.39 19.95
C THR A 20 -32.28 5.45 19.45
N THR A 21 -32.40 6.69 19.93
CA THR A 21 -31.49 7.77 19.56
C THR A 21 -30.05 7.48 20.03
N VAL A 22 -29.86 6.99 21.25
CA VAL A 22 -28.54 6.58 21.77
C VAL A 22 -27.95 5.44 20.94
N ASP A 23 -28.75 4.47 20.53
CA ASP A 23 -28.26 3.36 19.69
C ASP A 23 -27.88 3.82 18.28
N VAL A 24 -28.62 4.78 17.69
CA VAL A 24 -28.22 5.44 16.44
C VAL A 24 -26.91 6.22 16.61
N GLN A 25 -26.70 6.90 17.75
CA GLN A 25 -25.42 7.58 18.04
C GLN A 25 -24.26 6.58 18.07
N LYS A 26 -24.40 5.44 18.77
CA LYS A 26 -23.38 4.38 18.79
C LYS A 26 -23.09 3.86 17.38
N HIS A 27 -24.13 3.61 16.60
CA HIS A 27 -23.99 3.11 15.23
C HIS A 27 -23.19 4.08 14.35
N PHE A 28 -23.50 5.38 14.37
CA PHE A 28 -22.74 6.36 13.60
C PHE A 28 -21.31 6.55 14.10
N ASN A 29 -21.07 6.49 15.41
CA ASN A 29 -19.73 6.52 15.97
C ASN A 29 -18.89 5.31 15.50
N ASP A 30 -19.47 4.12 15.49
CA ASP A 30 -18.80 2.91 14.99
C ASP A 30 -18.51 3.01 13.49
N LEU A 31 -19.41 3.60 12.71
CA LEU A 31 -19.18 3.86 11.28
C LEU A 31 -18.04 4.87 11.07
N GLU A 32 -17.99 5.96 11.82
CA GLU A 32 -16.90 6.96 11.76
C GLU A 32 -15.54 6.27 12.03
N MET A 33 -15.47 5.46 13.09
CA MET A 33 -14.25 4.72 13.43
C MET A 33 -13.83 3.71 12.35
N LYS A 34 -14.80 3.02 11.73
CA LYS A 34 -14.51 2.09 10.62
C LYS A 34 -13.94 2.82 9.40
N VAL A 35 -14.55 3.94 8.99
CA VAL A 35 -14.06 4.73 7.85
C VAL A 35 -12.64 5.21 8.09
N ARG A 36 -12.33 5.69 9.30
CA ARG A 36 -10.98 6.11 9.67
C ARG A 36 -9.96 4.96 9.58
N ASN A 37 -10.30 3.78 10.10
CA ASN A 37 -9.45 2.60 10.03
C ASN A 37 -9.20 2.16 8.58
N PHE A 38 -10.22 2.17 7.72
CA PHE A 38 -10.05 1.88 6.29
C PHE A 38 -9.13 2.91 5.61
N GLY A 39 -9.28 4.19 5.94
CA GLY A 39 -8.37 5.24 5.50
C GLY A 39 -6.91 4.93 5.84
N LEU A 40 -6.65 4.55 7.09
CA LEU A 40 -5.31 4.18 7.58
C LEU A 40 -4.72 2.95 6.86
N LEU A 41 -5.56 1.97 6.52
CA LEU A 41 -5.11 0.79 5.76
C LEU A 41 -4.75 1.17 4.32
N ILE A 42 -5.60 1.96 3.66
CA ILE A 42 -5.37 2.43 2.29
C ILE A 42 -4.07 3.24 2.22
N ILE A 43 -3.86 4.17 3.16
CA ILE A 43 -2.63 4.96 3.16
C ILE A 43 -1.38 4.13 3.45
N SER A 44 -1.48 3.12 4.33
CA SER A 44 -0.38 2.19 4.60
C SER A 44 0.01 1.39 3.35
N ALA A 45 -0.97 0.97 2.55
CA ALA A 45 -0.71 0.31 1.27
C ALA A 45 -0.01 1.25 0.27
N PHE A 46 -0.44 2.51 0.19
CA PHE A 46 0.23 3.51 -0.66
C PHE A 46 1.66 3.80 -0.21
N ILE A 47 1.91 3.99 1.09
CA ILE A 47 3.27 4.18 1.63
C ILE A 47 4.16 2.99 1.28
N SER A 48 3.62 1.77 1.38
CA SER A 48 4.35 0.56 0.99
C SER A 48 4.67 0.53 -0.51
N ALA A 49 3.70 0.88 -1.37
CA ALA A 49 3.89 0.95 -2.81
C ALA A 49 4.91 2.03 -3.21
N ILE A 50 4.88 3.20 -2.56
CA ILE A 50 5.88 4.25 -2.73
C ILE A 50 7.27 3.70 -2.37
N GLY A 51 7.40 3.08 -1.19
CA GLY A 51 8.67 2.51 -0.72
C GLY A 51 9.24 1.42 -1.64
N VAL A 52 8.39 0.57 -2.21
CA VAL A 52 8.80 -0.43 -3.23
C VAL A 52 9.24 0.27 -4.52
N SER A 53 8.53 1.30 -4.95
CA SER A 53 8.86 2.06 -6.17
C SER A 53 10.22 2.76 -6.08
N LEU A 54 10.71 3.08 -4.88
CA LEU A 54 12.05 3.66 -4.71
C LEU A 54 13.18 2.71 -5.11
N LYS A 55 12.93 1.39 -5.15
CA LYS A 55 13.94 0.39 -5.52
C LYS A 55 14.00 0.12 -7.02
N SER A 56 12.95 0.44 -7.76
CA SER A 56 12.78 -0.05 -9.13
C SER A 56 13.18 0.94 -10.21
N ASN A 57 13.59 2.17 -9.87
CA ASN A 57 13.99 3.25 -10.80
C ASN A 57 13.03 3.42 -11.99
N TYR A 58 11.74 3.10 -11.80
CA TYR A 58 10.75 3.25 -12.84
C TYR A 58 10.38 4.72 -12.96
N GLU A 59 10.54 5.25 -14.16
CA GLU A 59 10.16 6.59 -14.54
C GLU A 59 9.13 6.53 -15.67
N VAL A 60 8.22 7.50 -15.67
CA VAL A 60 7.26 7.72 -16.74
C VAL A 60 7.57 9.07 -17.36
N THR A 61 7.78 9.10 -18.67
CA THR A 61 7.96 10.35 -19.40
C THR A 61 6.61 11.02 -19.60
N LEU A 62 6.42 12.19 -19.00
CA LEU A 62 5.22 13.01 -19.15
C LEU A 62 5.64 14.45 -19.45
N LEU A 63 5.12 15.05 -20.54
CA LEU A 63 5.43 16.45 -20.91
C LEU A 63 6.95 16.72 -20.93
N GLU A 64 7.71 15.87 -21.60
CA GLU A 64 9.17 15.99 -21.79
C GLU A 64 10.01 15.87 -20.50
N SER A 65 9.37 15.61 -19.35
CA SER A 65 10.03 15.38 -18.06
C SER A 65 9.86 13.93 -17.62
N SER A 66 10.94 13.31 -17.13
CA SER A 66 10.86 11.99 -16.49
C SER A 66 10.39 12.14 -15.05
N ILE A 67 9.23 11.59 -14.74
CA ILE A 67 8.67 11.60 -13.37
C ILE A 67 8.79 10.19 -12.79
N PRO A 68 9.40 10.03 -11.60
CA PRO A 68 9.45 8.74 -10.92
C PRO A 68 8.04 8.24 -10.60
N VAL A 69 7.80 6.95 -10.81
CA VAL A 69 6.51 6.31 -10.50
C VAL A 69 6.10 6.52 -9.05
N GLY A 70 7.07 6.54 -8.11
CA GLY A 70 6.81 6.79 -6.69
C GLY A 70 6.18 8.16 -6.41
N SER A 71 6.54 9.19 -7.18
CA SER A 71 5.92 10.52 -7.10
C SER A 71 4.45 10.46 -7.54
N LEU A 72 4.16 9.77 -8.64
CA LEU A 72 2.80 9.59 -9.14
C LEU A 72 1.93 8.82 -8.14
N ILE A 73 2.46 7.74 -7.56
CA ILE A 73 1.75 6.96 -6.53
C ILE A 73 1.46 7.85 -5.31
N ALA A 74 2.42 8.65 -4.84
CA ALA A 74 2.22 9.58 -3.73
C ALA A 74 1.15 10.64 -4.04
N PHE A 75 1.10 11.14 -5.27
CA PHE A 75 0.09 12.09 -5.72
C PHE A 75 -1.30 11.46 -5.78
N VAL A 76 -1.42 10.24 -6.29
CA VAL A 76 -2.69 9.47 -6.27
C VAL A 76 -3.14 9.21 -4.84
N ALA A 77 -2.22 8.81 -3.96
CA ALA A 77 -2.49 8.59 -2.54
C ALA A 77 -3.03 9.86 -1.87
N PHE A 78 -2.50 11.04 -2.22
CA PHE A 78 -3.02 12.33 -1.75
C PHE A 78 -4.50 12.52 -2.12
N PHE A 79 -4.90 12.27 -3.37
CA PHE A 79 -6.30 12.40 -3.76
C PHE A 79 -7.20 11.39 -3.04
N VAL A 80 -6.80 10.12 -3.01
CA VAL A 80 -7.58 9.07 -2.33
C VAL A 80 -7.75 9.39 -0.85
N TRP A 81 -6.70 9.86 -0.19
CA TRP A 81 -6.75 10.29 1.21
C TRP A 81 -7.71 11.46 1.42
N ASN A 82 -7.74 12.43 0.49
CA ASN A 82 -8.70 13.55 0.55
C ASN A 82 -10.14 13.10 0.30
N LEU A 83 -10.38 12.07 -0.52
CA LEU A 83 -11.71 11.47 -0.65
C LEU A 83 -12.14 10.81 0.66
N VAL A 84 -11.25 10.07 1.33
CA VAL A 84 -11.53 9.50 2.65
C VAL A 84 -11.83 10.60 3.67
N PHE A 85 -11.03 11.68 3.69
CA PHE A 85 -11.29 12.85 4.53
C PHE A 85 -12.68 13.43 4.29
N PHE A 86 -13.08 13.55 3.02
CA PHE A 86 -14.37 14.11 2.66
C PHE A 86 -15.52 13.27 3.22
N VAL A 87 -15.43 11.95 3.03
CA VAL A 87 -16.42 11.00 3.54
C VAL A 87 -16.47 11.00 5.07
N ASP A 88 -15.32 10.98 5.76
CA ASP A 88 -15.29 11.00 7.24
C ASP A 88 -15.92 12.29 7.80
N VAL A 89 -15.42 13.45 7.37
CA VAL A 89 -15.71 14.73 8.03
C VAL A 89 -16.96 15.43 7.52
N TYR A 90 -17.29 15.30 6.24
CA TYR A 90 -18.42 16.02 5.64
C TYR A 90 -19.64 15.14 5.41
N TRP A 91 -19.51 13.80 5.41
CA TRP A 91 -20.67 12.91 5.29
C TRP A 91 -21.04 12.25 6.62
N TYR A 92 -20.13 11.50 7.24
CA TYR A 92 -20.48 10.70 8.42
C TYR A 92 -20.51 11.52 9.72
N HIS A 93 -19.53 12.40 9.93
CA HIS A 93 -19.49 13.20 11.17
C HIS A 93 -20.75 14.07 11.40
N PRO A 94 -21.36 14.71 10.38
CA PRO A 94 -22.63 15.41 10.54
C PRO A 94 -23.80 14.50 10.98
N LEU A 95 -23.83 13.23 10.55
CA LEU A 95 -24.86 12.27 10.96
C LEU A 95 -24.75 11.95 12.46
N LEU A 96 -23.53 11.67 12.93
CA LEU A 96 -23.27 11.48 14.36
C LEU A 96 -23.66 12.72 15.17
N LYS A 97 -23.23 13.90 14.71
CA LYS A 97 -23.55 15.17 15.36
C LYS A 97 -25.06 15.42 15.43
N GLY A 98 -25.81 15.09 14.37
CA GLY A 98 -27.26 15.20 14.35
C GLY A 98 -27.93 14.31 15.40
N ALA A 99 -27.51 13.05 15.50
CA ALA A 99 -28.02 12.11 16.50
C ALA A 99 -27.72 12.55 17.94
N VAL A 100 -26.52 13.10 18.20
CA VAL A 100 -26.13 13.65 19.50
C VAL A 100 -26.98 14.86 19.88
N LEU A 101 -27.17 15.81 18.95
CA LEU A 101 -28.00 17.00 19.22
C LEU A 101 -29.45 16.63 19.52
N LYS A 102 -30.00 15.66 18.79
CA LYS A 102 -31.37 15.18 19.06
C LYS A 102 -31.45 14.41 20.39
N GLY A 103 -30.42 13.63 20.74
CA GLY A 103 -30.32 12.96 22.03
C GLY A 103 -30.35 13.93 23.21
N ILE A 104 -29.54 15.00 23.15
CA ILE A 104 -29.54 16.07 24.16
C ILE A 104 -30.92 16.74 24.28
N ALA A 105 -31.61 16.97 23.15
CA ALA A 105 -32.94 17.55 23.16
C ALA A 105 -33.96 16.65 23.89
N ILE A 106 -33.95 15.35 23.59
CA ILE A 106 -34.83 14.38 24.26
C ILE A 106 -34.48 14.29 25.76
N GLU A 107 -33.19 14.19 26.10
CA GLU A 107 -32.74 14.14 27.50
C GLU A 107 -33.30 15.32 28.31
N LYS A 108 -33.22 16.54 27.76
CA LYS A 108 -33.78 17.74 28.42
C LYS A 108 -35.30 17.71 28.58
N GLU A 109 -36.03 17.09 27.66
CA GLU A 109 -37.49 16.97 27.75
C GLU A 109 -37.92 16.05 28.90
N ILE A 110 -37.20 14.94 29.12
CA ILE A 110 -37.53 13.94 30.16
C ILE A 110 -36.74 14.10 31.46
N GLN A 111 -35.76 15.00 31.52
CA GLN A 111 -34.90 15.21 32.69
C GLN A 111 -35.69 15.55 33.97
N LYS A 112 -36.86 16.18 33.84
CA LYS A 112 -37.73 16.51 34.98
C LYS A 112 -38.24 15.27 35.69
N ASP A 113 -38.55 14.23 34.94
CA ASP A 113 -39.10 12.98 35.44
C ASP A 113 -37.97 11.96 35.74
N LEU A 114 -36.86 12.04 34.99
CA LEU A 114 -35.70 11.14 35.09
C LEU A 114 -34.40 11.97 35.12
N PRO A 115 -33.98 12.47 36.29
CA PRO A 115 -32.85 13.40 36.40
C PRO A 115 -31.49 12.81 35.96
N GLU A 116 -31.33 11.49 35.99
CA GLU A 116 -30.08 10.79 35.67
C GLU A 116 -29.93 10.38 34.20
N ILE A 117 -30.87 10.75 33.33
CA ILE A 117 -30.93 10.30 31.92
C ILE A 117 -29.89 10.96 30.99
N GLY A 118 -29.20 12.00 31.48
CA GLY A 118 -28.35 12.93 30.70
C GLY A 118 -27.00 12.40 30.23
N LEU A 119 -26.95 11.19 29.65
CA LEU A 119 -25.71 10.56 29.18
C LEU A 119 -25.08 11.29 28.00
N THR A 120 -25.88 11.62 26.98
CA THR A 120 -25.40 12.27 25.75
C THR A 120 -24.81 13.64 26.07
N GLN A 121 -25.49 14.41 26.91
CA GLN A 121 -25.00 15.72 27.37
C GLN A 121 -23.69 15.57 28.15
N ALA A 122 -23.61 14.65 29.12
CA ALA A 122 -22.42 14.43 29.92
C ALA A 122 -21.18 14.05 29.08
N ILE A 123 -21.35 13.19 28.06
CA ILE A 123 -20.28 12.84 27.11
C ILE A 123 -19.85 14.07 26.31
N GLY A 124 -20.82 14.82 25.78
CA GLY A 124 -20.55 16.02 24.99
C GLY A 124 -19.70 17.05 25.76
N GLU A 125 -20.10 17.37 26.99
CA GLU A 125 -19.39 18.32 27.86
C GLU A 125 -17.99 17.81 28.23
N SER A 126 -17.88 16.53 28.61
CA SER A 126 -16.60 15.89 28.98
C SER A 126 -15.62 15.78 27.79
N SER A 127 -16.13 15.70 26.56
CA SER A 127 -15.30 15.60 25.35
C SER A 127 -14.71 16.93 24.86
N SER A 128 -15.20 18.05 25.40
CA SER A 128 -14.74 19.39 25.02
C SER A 128 -13.39 19.70 25.66
N ILE A 129 -12.32 19.61 24.86
CA ILE A 129 -10.97 19.99 25.31
C ILE A 129 -10.74 21.46 24.94
N LYS A 130 -10.60 22.33 25.95
CA LYS A 130 -10.16 23.71 25.75
C LYS A 130 -8.66 23.69 25.45
N PHE A 131 -8.29 23.84 24.18
CA PHE A 131 -6.89 23.94 23.80
C PHE A 131 -6.50 25.41 23.62
N LEU A 132 -5.50 25.79 24.40
CA LEU A 132 -4.66 26.98 24.31
C LEU A 132 -5.37 28.29 23.91
N TRP A 133 -5.66 29.05 24.97
CA TRP A 133 -6.07 30.46 25.08
C TRP A 133 -7.17 31.01 24.16
N TRP A 134 -7.31 30.70 22.87
CA TRP A 134 -8.27 31.44 22.00
C TRP A 134 -9.34 30.67 21.21
N LYS A 135 -9.42 29.33 21.14
CA LYS A 135 -10.60 28.65 20.52
C LYS A 135 -10.90 27.27 21.09
N GLU A 136 -12.19 26.93 21.21
CA GLU A 136 -12.62 25.56 21.51
C GLU A 136 -12.19 24.60 20.38
N LEU A 137 -11.30 23.64 20.68
CA LEU A 137 -10.99 22.55 19.74
C LEU A 137 -12.15 21.56 19.72
N ARG A 138 -13.18 21.86 18.94
CA ARG A 138 -14.24 20.90 18.60
C ARG A 138 -13.66 19.68 17.88
N SER A 139 -14.34 18.53 18.03
CA SER A 139 -13.94 17.25 17.43
C SER A 139 -13.68 17.36 15.91
N THR A 140 -14.47 18.16 15.21
CA THR A 140 -14.28 18.49 13.79
C THR A 140 -12.90 19.07 13.48
N THR A 141 -12.36 19.92 14.35
CA THR A 141 -11.05 20.56 14.15
C THR A 141 -9.92 19.55 14.35
N LYS A 142 -10.07 18.62 15.30
CA LYS A 142 -9.08 17.55 15.53
C LYS A 142 -8.95 16.64 14.30
N ALA A 143 -10.09 16.23 13.73
CA ALA A 143 -10.11 15.45 12.50
C ALA A 143 -9.46 16.22 11.34
N LYS A 144 -9.83 17.49 11.13
CA LYS A 144 -9.22 18.33 10.08
C LYS A 144 -7.70 18.42 10.20
N ILE A 145 -7.17 18.63 11.41
CA ILE A 145 -5.72 18.69 11.63
C ILE A 145 -5.06 17.37 11.23
N PHE A 146 -5.62 16.23 11.64
CA PHE A 146 -5.11 14.91 11.31
C PHE A 146 -5.08 14.67 9.79
N TYR A 147 -6.19 14.88 9.10
CA TYR A 147 -6.28 14.65 7.65
C TYR A 147 -5.41 15.61 6.84
N ASN A 148 -5.36 16.90 7.22
CA ASN A 148 -4.51 17.88 6.56
C ASN A 148 -3.02 17.58 6.79
N GLY A 149 -2.64 17.13 7.99
CA GLY A 149 -1.26 16.74 8.29
C GLY A 149 -0.75 15.64 7.37
N VAL A 150 -1.53 14.56 7.22
CA VAL A 150 -1.20 13.45 6.30
C VAL A 150 -1.21 13.93 4.83
N SER A 151 -2.17 14.77 4.45
CA SER A 151 -2.23 15.35 3.09
C SER A 151 -0.99 16.15 2.73
N ILE A 152 -0.53 17.02 3.65
CA ILE A 152 0.69 17.80 3.48
C ILE A 152 1.90 16.88 3.36
N ALA A 153 2.00 15.85 4.20
CA ALA A 153 3.09 14.88 4.13
C ALA A 153 3.14 14.18 2.75
N LEU A 154 1.99 13.79 2.19
CA LEU A 154 1.92 13.16 0.86
C LEU A 154 2.32 14.11 -0.27
N ILE A 155 1.92 15.39 -0.22
CA ILE A 155 2.37 16.40 -1.18
C ILE A 155 3.88 16.57 -1.08
N VAL A 156 4.42 16.71 0.13
CA VAL A 156 5.87 16.86 0.35
C VAL A 156 6.62 15.66 -0.20
N ILE A 157 6.13 14.43 0.05
CA ILE A 157 6.72 13.21 -0.53
C ILE A 157 6.65 13.26 -2.06
N ALA A 158 5.48 13.54 -2.66
CA ALA A 158 5.31 13.58 -4.11
C ALA A 158 6.26 14.58 -4.78
N ILE A 159 6.34 15.81 -4.24
CA ILE A 159 7.26 16.86 -4.70
C ILE A 159 8.71 16.42 -4.50
N SER A 160 9.06 15.90 -3.31
CA SER A 160 10.43 15.49 -3.03
C SER A 160 10.90 14.41 -4.01
N LEU A 161 10.06 13.43 -4.33
CA LEU A 161 10.40 12.41 -5.31
C LEU A 161 10.49 13.01 -6.72
N ALA A 162 9.60 13.91 -7.10
CA ALA A 162 9.64 14.53 -8.43
C ALA A 162 10.94 15.34 -8.68
N PHE A 163 11.43 16.07 -7.66
CA PHE A 163 12.57 16.99 -7.84
C PHE A 163 13.91 16.41 -7.40
N PHE A 164 13.97 15.53 -6.40
CA PHE A 164 15.24 15.07 -5.83
C PHE A 164 15.81 13.82 -6.51
N THR A 165 15.00 13.01 -7.21
CA THR A 165 15.52 11.87 -7.96
C THR A 165 15.72 12.16 -9.44
N GLY A 166 15.26 13.32 -9.95
CA GLY A 166 15.51 13.77 -11.33
C GLY A 166 16.88 14.39 -11.57
N ASN A 167 17.76 14.43 -10.55
CA ASN A 167 19.09 15.03 -10.64
C ASN A 167 20.22 14.01 -10.86
N ASP A 168 19.88 12.74 -11.02
CA ASP A 168 20.82 11.78 -11.60
C ASP A 168 20.96 12.12 -13.08
N GLN A 169 22.09 12.75 -13.42
CA GLN A 169 22.47 13.09 -14.79
C GLN A 169 22.12 11.91 -15.73
N PRO A 170 21.50 12.16 -16.90
CA PRO A 170 21.54 11.16 -17.94
C PRO A 170 23.02 10.92 -18.26
N ILE A 171 23.50 9.69 -18.05
CA ILE A 171 24.79 9.28 -18.61
C ILE A 171 24.70 9.60 -20.10
N SER A 172 25.46 10.61 -20.52
CA SER A 172 25.52 11.09 -21.89
C SER A 172 25.88 9.92 -22.79
N GLN A 173 24.93 9.42 -23.57
CA GLN A 173 25.25 8.58 -24.71
C GLN A 173 25.67 9.48 -25.86
N GLN A 174 26.96 9.78 -25.92
CA GLN A 174 27.61 10.11 -27.20
C GLN A 174 29.04 9.59 -27.20
N GLY A 175 29.22 8.44 -27.88
CA GLY A 175 30.48 8.06 -28.53
C GLY A 175 31.42 7.10 -27.79
N ASP A 176 31.09 5.81 -27.74
CA ASP A 176 32.04 4.73 -28.08
C ASP A 176 31.26 3.44 -28.39
N ASN A 177 31.35 2.97 -29.65
CA ASN A 177 30.70 1.76 -30.13
C ASN A 177 31.45 0.51 -29.62
N ARG A 178 31.39 0.24 -28.31
CA ARG A 178 31.69 -1.06 -27.68
C ARG A 178 31.22 -1.04 -26.21
N PRO A 179 30.23 -1.85 -25.79
CA PRO A 179 29.80 -1.84 -24.39
C PRO A 179 30.87 -2.49 -23.49
N LYS A 180 31.29 -1.76 -22.45
CA LYS A 180 32.06 -2.28 -21.30
C LYS A 180 31.09 -2.87 -20.26
N PRO A 181 31.45 -3.97 -19.58
CA PRO A 181 30.50 -4.82 -18.85
C PRO A 181 30.07 -4.24 -17.50
N HIS A 182 28.75 -4.26 -17.22
CA HIS A 182 28.09 -3.91 -15.95
C HIS A 182 28.37 -4.96 -14.84
N ASP A 183 28.17 -4.68 -13.56
CA ASP A 183 28.47 -5.62 -12.46
C ASP A 183 27.58 -6.88 -12.47
N THR A 184 26.37 -6.77 -13.06
CA THR A 184 25.50 -7.89 -13.44
C THR A 184 26.08 -8.67 -14.63
N ASP A 185 26.76 -7.99 -15.55
CA ASP A 185 27.53 -8.64 -16.62
C ASP A 185 28.79 -9.29 -16.05
N LYS A 186 29.41 -8.81 -14.96
CA LYS A 186 30.52 -9.53 -14.33
C LYS A 186 30.07 -10.84 -13.70
N HIS A 187 28.88 -10.88 -13.11
CA HIS A 187 28.32 -12.13 -12.58
C HIS A 187 27.88 -13.07 -13.70
N ILE A 188 27.27 -12.54 -14.77
CA ILE A 188 26.95 -13.34 -15.97
C ILE A 188 28.23 -13.82 -16.68
N ILE A 189 29.27 -12.98 -16.77
CA ILE A 189 30.59 -13.33 -17.33
C ILE A 189 31.31 -14.32 -16.41
N SER A 190 31.18 -14.21 -15.08
CA SER A 190 31.76 -15.19 -14.15
C SER A 190 31.03 -16.53 -14.26
N LEU A 191 29.71 -16.53 -14.39
CA LEU A 191 28.91 -17.75 -14.62
C LEU A 191 29.24 -18.38 -15.98
N ILE A 192 29.41 -17.58 -17.04
CA ILE A 192 29.84 -18.07 -18.37
C ILE A 192 31.27 -18.64 -18.29
N LYS A 193 32.15 -18.02 -17.50
CA LYS A 193 33.53 -18.49 -17.30
C LYS A 193 33.55 -19.80 -16.50
N GLU A 194 32.81 -19.89 -15.41
CA GLU A 194 32.61 -21.12 -14.63
C GLU A 194 31.99 -22.23 -15.49
N THR A 195 31.03 -21.91 -16.36
CA THR A 195 30.43 -22.89 -17.28
C THR A 195 31.44 -23.42 -18.31
N LYS A 196 32.35 -22.55 -18.80
CA LYS A 196 33.44 -22.96 -19.71
C LYS A 196 34.49 -23.81 -19.01
N ASP A 197 34.86 -23.45 -17.79
CA ASP A 197 35.83 -24.19 -16.99
C ASP A 197 35.25 -25.57 -16.58
N LEU A 198 33.96 -25.64 -16.26
CA LEU A 198 33.27 -26.90 -16.00
C LEU A 198 33.22 -27.81 -17.24
N ASN A 199 32.95 -27.25 -18.43
CA ASN A 199 33.03 -28.00 -19.69
C ASN A 199 34.43 -28.52 -19.98
N ARG A 200 35.48 -27.73 -19.67
CA ARG A 200 36.87 -28.18 -19.82
C ARG A 200 37.19 -29.32 -18.86
N ILE A 201 36.76 -29.23 -17.60
CA ILE A 201 36.95 -30.29 -16.59
C ILE A 201 36.17 -31.55 -16.99
N ILE A 202 34.95 -31.44 -17.51
CA ILE A 202 34.18 -32.59 -18.02
C ILE A 202 34.90 -33.25 -19.20
N ILE A 203 35.46 -32.45 -20.12
CA ILE A 203 36.25 -32.97 -21.25
C ILE A 203 37.52 -33.65 -20.72
N GLU A 204 38.26 -33.05 -19.80
CA GLU A 204 39.47 -33.63 -19.19
C GLU A 204 39.16 -34.92 -18.42
N LEU A 205 38.05 -34.98 -17.66
CA LEU A 205 37.60 -36.18 -16.97
C LEU A 205 37.13 -37.27 -17.95
N SER A 206 36.47 -36.89 -19.06
CA SER A 206 36.11 -37.83 -20.12
C SER A 206 37.35 -38.37 -20.85
N THR A 207 38.40 -37.57 -20.96
CA THR A 207 39.67 -37.96 -21.57
C THR A 207 40.52 -38.81 -20.62
N GLN A 208 40.54 -38.49 -19.32
CA GLN A 208 41.18 -39.31 -18.29
C GLN A 208 40.49 -40.67 -18.10
N GLN A 209 39.16 -40.74 -18.20
CA GLN A 209 38.46 -42.03 -18.19
C GLN A 209 38.73 -42.88 -19.44
N GLN A 210 39.07 -42.26 -20.57
CA GLN A 210 39.44 -42.97 -21.79
C GLN A 210 40.80 -43.69 -21.66
N ASP A 211 41.74 -43.13 -20.89
CA ASP A 211 43.10 -43.67 -20.74
C ASP A 211 43.27 -44.69 -19.60
N GLN A 212 42.31 -44.81 -18.68
CA GLN A 212 42.40 -45.69 -17.50
C GLN A 212 41.42 -46.87 -17.45
N CYS A 213 40.76 -47.21 -18.56
CA CYS A 213 39.77 -48.28 -18.54
C CYS A 213 40.39 -49.67 -18.85
N PRO A 214 40.39 -50.63 -17.91
CA PRO A 214 40.79 -52.01 -18.19
C PRO A 214 39.78 -52.68 -19.15
N LYS A 215 40.33 -53.49 -20.05
CA LYS A 215 39.71 -54.00 -21.31
C LYS A 215 38.45 -54.87 -21.20
N GLU A 216 37.77 -55.00 -20.06
CA GLU A 216 36.70 -56.01 -19.94
C GLU A 216 35.35 -55.56 -19.37
N ARG A 217 35.12 -54.27 -19.08
CA ARG A 217 33.75 -53.83 -18.74
C ARG A 217 33.59 -52.32 -18.90
N CYS A 218 32.98 -51.89 -20.00
CA CYS A 218 32.36 -50.58 -20.07
C CYS A 218 31.28 -50.57 -21.14
N SER A 219 30.01 -50.40 -20.73
CA SER A 219 28.94 -49.96 -21.62
C SER A 219 29.11 -48.46 -21.87
N THR A 220 30.13 -48.10 -22.64
CA THR A 220 30.44 -46.72 -23.03
C THR A 220 29.35 -46.10 -23.91
N GLN A 221 28.50 -46.93 -24.53
CA GLN A 221 27.41 -46.47 -25.39
C GLN A 221 26.27 -45.80 -24.62
N ASP A 222 25.92 -46.29 -23.43
CA ASP A 222 24.78 -45.72 -22.66
C ASP A 222 25.13 -44.36 -22.05
N ILE A 223 26.36 -44.22 -21.54
CA ILE A 223 26.86 -42.97 -20.95
C ILE A 223 27.03 -41.90 -22.04
N GLN A 224 27.56 -42.26 -23.22
CA GLN A 224 27.64 -41.32 -24.34
C GLN A 224 26.25 -40.86 -24.81
N LYS A 225 25.24 -41.74 -24.75
CA LYS A 225 23.86 -41.41 -25.12
C LYS A 225 23.21 -40.45 -24.14
N GLU A 226 23.43 -40.62 -22.84
CA GLU A 226 23.00 -39.71 -21.78
C GLU A 226 23.66 -38.33 -21.92
N ILE A 227 24.96 -38.29 -22.19
CA ILE A 227 25.71 -37.03 -22.41
C ILE A 227 25.20 -36.29 -23.65
N LEU A 228 24.94 -37.00 -24.76
CA LEU A 228 24.34 -36.41 -25.97
C LEU A 228 22.93 -35.86 -25.71
N LYS A 229 22.14 -36.57 -24.90
CA LYS A 229 20.78 -36.14 -24.52
C LYS A 229 20.81 -34.91 -23.62
N LEU A 230 21.78 -34.82 -22.71
CA LEU A 230 21.98 -33.66 -21.85
C LEU A 230 22.44 -32.44 -22.67
N ASN A 231 23.40 -32.60 -23.58
CA ASN A 231 23.86 -31.53 -24.46
C ASN A 231 22.72 -30.97 -25.32
N ARG A 232 21.87 -31.84 -25.88
CA ARG A 232 20.71 -31.42 -26.67
C ARG A 232 19.69 -30.63 -25.84
N ASN A 233 19.43 -31.04 -24.60
CA ASN A 233 18.54 -30.32 -23.70
C ASN A 233 19.06 -28.92 -23.33
N ILE A 234 20.39 -28.78 -23.19
CA ILE A 234 21.04 -27.50 -22.91
C ILE A 234 20.92 -26.56 -24.13
N GLU A 235 21.23 -27.04 -25.33
CA GLU A 235 21.07 -26.25 -26.57
C GLU A 235 19.61 -25.81 -26.79
N GLU A 236 18.64 -26.73 -26.61
CA GLU A 236 17.21 -26.39 -26.71
C GLU A 236 16.79 -25.34 -25.67
N HIS A 237 17.39 -25.34 -24.47
CA HIS A 237 17.07 -24.35 -23.46
C HIS A 237 17.66 -22.98 -23.78
N LEU A 238 18.88 -22.93 -24.30
CA LEU A 238 19.57 -21.72 -24.77
C LEU A 238 18.83 -21.06 -25.95
N ASP A 239 18.36 -21.84 -26.92
CA ASP A 239 17.62 -21.32 -28.07
C ASP A 239 16.26 -20.73 -27.67
N ARG A 240 15.55 -21.34 -26.71
CA ARG A 240 14.31 -20.77 -26.16
C ARG A 240 14.54 -19.40 -25.52
N HIS A 241 15.63 -19.24 -24.76
CA HIS A 241 15.99 -17.95 -24.16
C HIS A 241 16.39 -16.92 -25.23
N LEU A 242 17.12 -17.33 -26.26
CA LEU A 242 17.49 -16.47 -27.40
C LEU A 242 16.28 -15.98 -28.21
N ILE A 243 15.26 -16.83 -28.39
CA ILE A 243 14.00 -16.47 -29.05
C ILE A 243 13.18 -15.50 -28.19
N LEU A 244 13.11 -15.72 -26.87
CA LEU A 244 12.44 -14.80 -25.94
C LEU A 244 13.11 -13.43 -25.92
N ILE A 245 14.44 -13.38 -25.90
CA ILE A 245 15.21 -12.13 -25.98
C ILE A 245 14.95 -11.40 -27.31
N LYS A 246 14.97 -12.10 -28.46
CA LYS A 246 14.65 -11.49 -29.77
C LYS A 246 13.22 -10.97 -29.86
N LYS A 247 12.26 -11.60 -29.15
CA LYS A 247 10.86 -11.18 -29.10
C LYS A 247 10.66 -9.94 -28.21
N VAL A 248 11.48 -9.78 -27.18
CA VAL A 248 11.51 -8.60 -26.29
C VAL A 248 12.22 -7.41 -26.96
N VAL A 249 13.20 -7.64 -27.84
CA VAL A 249 13.98 -6.58 -28.52
C VAL A 249 13.29 -6.02 -29.78
N LYS A 250 12.22 -6.66 -30.29
CA LYS A 250 11.52 -6.26 -31.54
C LYS A 250 10.12 -5.66 -31.33
N ASN A 251 9.73 -5.40 -30.09
CA ASN A 251 8.58 -4.56 -29.69
C ASN A 251 9.10 -3.36 -28.91
#